data_AF-A0A8C5A6S2-F1
#
_entry.id   AF-A0A8C5A6S2-F1
#
_cell.length_a   1.000
_cell.length_b   1.000
_cell.length_c   1.000
_cell.angle_alpha   90.00
_cell.angle_beta   90.00
_cell.angle_gamma   90.00
#
_symmetry.space_group_name_H-M   'P 1'
#
loop_
_entity.id
_entity.type
_entity.pdbx_description
1 polymer ?
#
loop_
_entity_poly.entity_id
_entity_poly.type
_entity_poly.pdbx_seq_one_letter_code
_entity_poly.pdbx_strand_id
1 'polypeptide(L)'
;MCAPVCLCVFVLLCTCVSVCFCVCVCVCVCTCLFVCVCVCVCVCVCVCVCVCVCVCVCVCVCTCLCMRVFSVVLGLCESVQFGPLCSGNSANTRRSSDRHGEGRFGAQRQGRTHKGLDILCSDGSNVLAPFDVQLNGKLTVYADPTNAQTAINKGINLRGEGLCFKLFYVDPVQTTGTIRKGQKIGTMLPMQTVYPGIQSHVHVQMCDKSDPTPHF
;
A
#
# COMPACT_ATOMS: atom_id res chain seq x y z
N MET A 1 -2.07 -56.39 -25.80
CA MET A 1 -3.14 -57.24 -26.38
C MET A 1 -3.90 -56.43 -27.43
N CYS A 2 -4.84 -57.07 -28.14
CA CYS A 2 -5.75 -56.54 -29.17
C CYS A 2 -6.37 -55.14 -28.90
N ALA A 3 -6.81 -54.34 -29.88
CA ALA A 3 -6.77 -54.40 -31.36
C ALA A 3 -7.10 -53.00 -31.96
N PRO A 4 -6.92 -52.76 -33.29
CA PRO A 4 -7.05 -51.42 -33.90
C PRO A 4 -8.31 -51.20 -34.78
N VAL A 5 -8.83 -49.96 -34.78
CA VAL A 5 -9.59 -49.26 -35.85
C VAL A 5 -9.54 -47.74 -35.55
N CYS A 6 -9.07 -46.87 -36.44
CA CYS A 6 -9.77 -46.23 -37.57
C CYS A 6 -10.98 -45.38 -37.09
N LEU A 7 -10.90 -44.04 -36.91
CA LEU A 7 -10.48 -42.91 -37.77
C LEU A 7 -11.66 -42.26 -38.53
N CYS A 8 -11.97 -41.01 -38.19
CA CYS A 8 -12.56 -40.01 -39.09
C CYS A 8 -12.25 -38.58 -38.57
N VAL A 9 -12.03 -37.62 -39.48
CA VAL A 9 -11.66 -36.21 -39.20
C VAL A 9 -12.62 -35.29 -39.94
N PHE A 10 -12.97 -34.12 -39.37
CA PHE A 10 -13.73 -33.05 -40.05
C PHE A 10 -13.23 -31.65 -39.63
N VAL A 11 -13.32 -30.66 -40.54
CA VAL A 11 -12.62 -29.35 -40.51
C VAL A 11 -13.41 -28.29 -41.34
N LEU A 12 -13.31 -26.97 -41.07
CA LEU A 12 -13.11 -25.82 -42.03
C LEU A 12 -13.21 -24.41 -41.36
N LEU A 13 -12.97 -23.24 -42.06
CA LEU A 13 -13.17 -21.83 -41.55
C LEU A 13 -12.00 -20.74 -41.50
N CYS A 14 -11.24 -20.56 -40.37
CA CYS A 14 -10.23 -19.51 -40.01
C CYS A 14 -9.48 -18.80 -41.14
N THR A 15 -9.39 -17.47 -41.04
CA THR A 15 -8.35 -16.67 -41.70
C THR A 15 -7.44 -15.95 -40.68
N CYS A 16 -6.32 -16.56 -40.30
CA CYS A 16 -5.14 -15.85 -39.81
C CYS A 16 -3.88 -16.71 -40.07
N VAL A 17 -2.79 -16.08 -40.53
CA VAL A 17 -1.58 -16.79 -40.97
C VAL A 17 -0.55 -16.84 -39.84
N SER A 18 -0.14 -18.05 -39.45
CA SER A 18 1.00 -18.28 -38.55
C SER A 18 2.16 -18.92 -39.32
N VAL A 19 3.36 -18.34 -39.19
CA VAL A 19 4.59 -18.89 -39.78
C VAL A 19 5.34 -19.66 -38.69
N CYS A 20 5.32 -20.99 -38.76
CA CYS A 20 5.95 -21.86 -37.78
C CYS A 20 7.43 -22.07 -38.09
N PHE A 21 8.33 -21.41 -37.36
CA PHE A 21 9.76 -21.79 -37.34
C PHE A 21 9.97 -22.97 -36.38
N CYS A 22 10.10 -24.18 -36.93
CA CYS A 22 10.38 -25.39 -36.18
C CYS A 22 11.89 -25.68 -36.17
N VAL A 23 12.56 -25.46 -35.03
CA VAL A 23 13.96 -25.89 -34.83
C VAL A 23 13.96 -27.25 -34.12
N CYS A 24 14.06 -28.32 -34.90
CA CYS A 24 14.11 -29.69 -34.38
C CYS A 24 15.56 -30.07 -34.02
N VAL A 25 15.83 -30.33 -32.74
CA VAL A 25 17.10 -30.94 -32.30
C VAL A 25 16.83 -32.37 -31.85
N CYS A 26 17.14 -33.33 -32.72
CA CYS A 26 17.08 -34.75 -32.42
C CYS A 26 18.50 -35.30 -32.18
N VAL A 27 18.76 -35.78 -30.95
CA VAL A 27 19.99 -36.50 -30.61
C VAL A 27 19.70 -37.99 -30.69
N CYS A 28 20.35 -38.68 -31.62
CA CYS A 28 20.29 -40.13 -31.76
C CYS A 28 21.63 -40.76 -31.33
N VAL A 29 21.57 -41.69 -30.37
CA VAL A 29 22.72 -42.55 -30.04
C VAL A 29 22.57 -43.86 -30.79
N CYS A 30 23.35 -43.99 -31.86
CA CYS A 30 23.66 -45.27 -32.48
C CYS A 30 25.13 -45.58 -32.19
N THR A 31 25.46 -46.85 -31.94
CA THR A 31 26.86 -47.28 -31.98
C THR A 31 27.38 -47.14 -33.42
N CYS A 32 28.63 -46.69 -33.56
CA CYS A 32 29.26 -46.21 -34.79
C CYS A 32 28.90 -44.75 -35.18
N LEU A 33 29.92 -43.90 -35.05
CA LEU A 33 29.98 -42.46 -35.34
C LEU A 33 29.44 -42.09 -36.74
N PHE A 34 28.61 -41.04 -36.83
CA PHE A 34 28.81 -39.82 -37.65
C PHE A 34 27.60 -38.87 -37.47
N VAL A 35 27.75 -37.58 -37.76
CA VAL A 35 26.74 -36.53 -37.50
C VAL A 35 26.27 -35.89 -38.79
N CYS A 36 24.95 -35.81 -38.99
CA CYS A 36 24.31 -35.15 -40.14
C CYS A 36 23.24 -34.17 -39.64
N VAL A 37 23.32 -32.90 -40.02
CA VAL A 37 22.23 -31.92 -39.83
C VAL A 37 21.76 -31.49 -41.20
N CYS A 38 20.50 -31.78 -41.53
CA CYS A 38 19.85 -31.34 -42.76
C CYS A 38 18.59 -30.54 -42.42
N VAL A 39 18.45 -29.37 -43.05
CA VAL A 39 17.31 -28.48 -42.85
C VAL A 39 16.62 -28.28 -44.20
N CYS A 40 15.37 -28.70 -44.28
CA CYS A 40 14.52 -28.53 -45.45
C CYS A 40 13.19 -27.90 -45.01
N VAL A 41 12.75 -26.86 -45.72
CA VAL A 41 11.59 -26.04 -45.36
C VAL A 41 10.59 -26.07 -46.50
N CYS A 42 9.34 -26.42 -46.21
CA CYS A 42 8.23 -26.47 -47.16
C CYS A 42 7.06 -25.63 -46.61
N VAL A 43 6.38 -24.87 -47.47
CA VAL A 43 5.34 -23.91 -47.03
C VAL A 43 4.06 -24.13 -47.85
N CYS A 44 2.91 -24.23 -47.18
CA CYS A 44 1.58 -24.30 -47.77
C CYS A 44 0.53 -23.76 -46.78
N VAL A 45 -0.60 -23.23 -47.26
CA VAL A 45 -1.51 -22.35 -46.47
C VAL A 45 -2.99 -22.66 -46.76
N CYS A 46 -3.81 -22.83 -45.70
CA CYS A 46 -5.28 -23.01 -45.74
C CYS A 46 -5.94 -22.75 -44.36
N VAL A 47 -7.28 -22.89 -44.22
CA VAL A 47 -8.14 -21.91 -43.49
C VAL A 47 -9.31 -22.58 -42.63
N CYS A 48 -9.24 -22.67 -41.27
CA CYS A 48 -10.25 -23.30 -40.29
C CYS A 48 -10.28 -22.88 -38.75
N VAL A 49 -11.27 -22.40 -37.91
CA VAL A 49 -12.72 -21.94 -37.59
C VAL A 49 -14.10 -22.66 -37.77
N CYS A 50 -14.71 -23.00 -36.63
CA CYS A 50 -16.16 -22.81 -36.34
C CYS A 50 -16.40 -22.45 -34.84
N VAL A 51 -17.64 -22.16 -34.41
CA VAL A 51 -17.95 -21.57 -33.07
C VAL A 51 -18.69 -22.56 -32.13
N CYS A 52 -18.41 -22.52 -30.82
CA CYS A 52 -19.20 -23.21 -29.79
C CYS A 52 -19.36 -22.36 -28.51
N VAL A 53 -20.59 -22.23 -28.00
CA VAL A 53 -20.95 -21.34 -26.88
C VAL A 53 -21.63 -22.13 -25.76
N CYS A 54 -20.85 -22.72 -24.84
CA CYS A 54 -21.39 -23.49 -23.72
C CYS A 54 -20.53 -23.57 -22.45
N VAL A 55 -19.31 -23.03 -22.43
CA VAL A 55 -18.42 -23.06 -21.24
C VAL A 55 -18.52 -21.76 -20.40
N CYS A 56 -19.02 -20.67 -20.98
CA CYS A 56 -19.00 -19.35 -20.36
C CYS A 56 -19.99 -19.17 -19.20
N VAL A 57 -21.21 -19.74 -19.27
CA VAL A 57 -22.29 -19.41 -18.31
C VAL A 57 -22.03 -19.98 -16.90
N CYS A 58 -21.60 -21.24 -16.80
CA CYS A 58 -21.25 -21.84 -15.51
C CYS A 58 -20.01 -21.17 -14.90
N VAL A 59 -18.96 -20.94 -15.70
CA VAL A 59 -17.75 -20.25 -15.24
C VAL A 59 -18.06 -18.82 -14.80
N CYS A 60 -18.88 -18.05 -15.51
CA CYS A 60 -19.18 -16.67 -15.12
C CYS A 60 -20.11 -16.58 -13.91
N VAL A 61 -21.07 -17.50 -13.72
CA VAL A 61 -21.88 -17.53 -12.49
C VAL A 61 -20.99 -17.90 -11.29
N CYS A 62 -20.11 -18.89 -11.43
CA CYS A 62 -19.15 -19.25 -10.39
C CYS A 62 -18.19 -18.09 -10.08
N THR A 63 -17.52 -17.48 -11.07
CA THR A 63 -16.60 -16.37 -10.81
C THR A 63 -17.31 -15.11 -10.32
N CYS A 64 -18.52 -14.79 -10.80
CA CYS A 64 -19.29 -13.67 -10.26
C CYS A 64 -19.72 -13.91 -8.80
N LEU A 65 -20.11 -15.13 -8.42
CA LEU A 65 -20.43 -15.44 -7.02
C LEU A 65 -19.17 -15.47 -6.15
N CYS A 66 -18.07 -16.10 -6.60
CA CYS A 66 -16.80 -16.07 -5.89
C CYS A 66 -16.27 -14.64 -5.72
N MET A 67 -16.26 -13.82 -6.77
CA MET A 67 -15.82 -12.41 -6.70
C MET A 67 -16.74 -11.59 -5.80
N ARG A 68 -18.06 -11.75 -5.87
CA ARG A 68 -18.99 -11.04 -4.97
C ARG A 68 -18.82 -11.47 -3.52
N VAL A 69 -18.70 -12.76 -3.23
CA VAL A 69 -18.46 -13.26 -1.86
C VAL A 69 -17.09 -12.81 -1.36
N PHE A 70 -16.04 -12.85 -2.18
CA PHE A 70 -14.71 -12.38 -1.80
C PHE A 70 -14.70 -10.86 -1.56
N SER A 71 -15.37 -10.06 -2.40
CA SER A 71 -15.56 -8.62 -2.16
C SER A 71 -16.41 -8.31 -0.92
N VAL A 72 -17.43 -9.11 -0.61
CA VAL A 72 -18.25 -8.94 0.62
C VAL A 72 -17.48 -9.35 1.88
N VAL A 73 -16.61 -10.37 1.80
CA VAL A 73 -15.74 -10.80 2.90
C VAL A 73 -14.55 -9.84 3.11
N LEU A 74 -13.99 -9.27 2.03
CA LEU A 74 -12.99 -8.19 2.09
C LEU A 74 -13.60 -6.84 2.50
N GLY A 75 -14.89 -6.61 2.24
CA GLY A 75 -15.62 -5.37 2.51
C GLY A 75 -15.85 -5.04 3.99
N LEU A 76 -15.19 -5.75 4.91
CA LEU A 76 -15.21 -5.49 6.35
C LEU A 76 -13.95 -4.77 6.87
N CYS A 77 -13.01 -4.40 5.99
CA CYS A 77 -11.82 -3.64 6.37
C CYS A 77 -11.43 -2.58 5.32
N GLU A 78 -12.23 -1.51 5.21
CA GLU A 78 -11.71 -0.24 4.68
C GLU A 78 -10.72 0.35 5.69
N SER A 79 -9.43 0.01 5.54
CA SER A 79 -8.36 0.55 6.38
C SER A 79 -8.15 2.03 6.06
N VAL A 80 -8.78 2.91 6.85
CA VAL A 80 -8.67 4.38 6.76
C VAL A 80 -7.21 4.82 6.59
N GLN A 81 -6.93 5.58 5.54
CA GLN A 81 -5.59 6.09 5.22
C GLN A 81 -5.50 7.60 5.50
N PHE A 82 -4.41 8.03 6.14
CA PHE A 82 -4.17 9.43 6.44
C PHE A 82 -3.71 10.17 5.17
N GLY A 83 -4.43 11.24 4.82
CA GLY A 83 -3.89 12.25 3.91
C GLY A 83 -2.65 12.96 4.49
N PRO A 84 -1.96 13.80 3.70
CA PRO A 84 -0.76 14.50 4.14
C PRO A 84 -0.97 15.29 5.43
N LEU A 85 -0.21 14.99 6.48
CA LEU A 85 -0.28 15.68 7.77
C LEU A 85 0.53 16.98 7.81
N CYS A 86 1.50 17.17 6.89
CA CYS A 86 2.39 18.32 6.90
C CYS A 86 2.60 18.86 5.48
N SER A 87 2.52 20.18 5.31
CA SER A 87 2.62 20.82 3.99
C SER A 87 3.92 20.57 3.22
N GLY A 88 5.00 20.18 3.91
CA GLY A 88 6.28 19.80 3.31
C GLY A 88 6.49 18.28 3.12
N ASN A 89 5.51 17.44 3.45
CA ASN A 89 5.65 15.98 3.45
C ASN A 89 4.37 15.29 2.95
N SER A 90 4.18 15.28 1.62
CA SER A 90 3.01 14.69 0.96
C SER A 90 2.89 13.18 1.14
N ALA A 91 4.00 12.48 1.40
CA ALA A 91 4.05 11.03 1.56
C ALA A 91 3.96 10.56 3.03
N ASN A 92 3.68 11.47 3.98
CA ASN A 92 3.71 11.18 5.42
C ASN A 92 4.98 10.42 5.87
N THR A 93 6.13 10.74 5.26
CA THR A 93 7.42 10.11 5.51
C THR A 93 7.72 10.06 7.02
N ARG A 94 7.88 8.84 7.56
CA ARG A 94 8.20 8.58 8.96
C ARG A 94 9.62 9.03 9.29
N ARG A 95 9.82 9.63 10.47
CA ARG A 95 11.14 9.89 11.06
C ARG A 95 11.96 8.61 11.17
N SER A 96 13.22 8.70 10.77
CA SER A 96 14.18 7.59 10.81
C SER A 96 14.80 7.44 12.21
N SER A 97 16.11 7.17 12.30
CA SER A 97 16.88 7.24 13.55
C SER A 97 17.72 8.51 13.57
N ASP A 98 17.79 9.17 14.71
CA ASP A 98 18.76 10.25 14.98
C ASP A 98 19.31 10.13 16.42
N ARG A 99 20.09 11.11 16.87
CA ARG A 99 20.71 11.10 18.20
C ARG A 99 19.72 11.11 19.38
N HIS A 100 18.44 11.37 19.12
CA HIS A 100 17.34 11.30 20.11
C HIS A 100 16.47 10.04 19.92
N GLY A 101 16.94 9.06 19.13
CA GLY A 101 16.30 7.77 18.90
C GLY A 101 15.49 7.66 17.61
N GLU A 102 14.68 6.59 17.51
CA GLU A 102 13.91 6.24 16.32
C GLU A 102 12.44 6.70 16.37
N GLY A 103 11.87 7.09 15.22
CA GLY A 103 10.49 7.60 15.12
C GLY A 103 9.34 6.57 15.00
N ARG A 104 9.64 5.27 14.83
CA ARG A 104 8.59 4.23 14.66
C ARG A 104 7.78 3.95 15.93
N PHE A 105 6.58 3.40 15.77
CA PHE A 105 5.85 2.77 16.87
C PHE A 105 6.69 1.63 17.49
N GLY A 106 6.52 1.39 18.79
CA GLY A 106 7.26 0.36 19.52
C GLY A 106 8.74 0.67 19.79
N ALA A 107 9.34 1.70 19.15
CA ALA A 107 10.75 2.06 19.33
C ALA A 107 11.15 2.20 20.81
N GLN A 108 12.33 1.72 21.17
CA GLN A 108 12.77 1.75 22.56
C GLN A 108 13.04 3.20 23.03
N ARG A 109 12.77 3.43 24.32
CA ARG A 109 13.10 4.62 25.11
C ARG A 109 13.57 4.14 26.49
N GLN A 110 14.10 5.03 27.32
CA GLN A 110 14.47 4.69 28.71
C GLN A 110 13.24 4.15 29.46
N GLY A 111 13.28 2.87 29.85
CA GLY A 111 12.21 2.19 30.61
C GLY A 111 10.86 1.98 29.91
N ARG A 112 10.68 2.37 28.63
CA ARG A 112 9.37 2.25 27.93
C ARG A 112 9.50 2.12 26.42
N THR A 113 8.43 1.71 25.75
CA THR A 113 8.32 1.83 24.28
C THR A 113 7.68 3.14 23.85
N HIS A 114 7.93 3.52 22.60
CA HIS A 114 7.20 4.53 21.87
C HIS A 114 5.76 4.06 21.60
N LYS A 115 4.78 4.96 21.74
CA LYS A 115 3.33 4.65 21.69
C LYS A 115 2.59 5.33 20.52
N GLY A 116 3.34 5.94 19.63
CA GLY A 116 2.85 6.61 18.43
C GLY A 116 3.92 6.59 17.34
N LEU A 117 3.71 7.40 16.32
CA LEU A 117 4.51 7.44 15.10
C LEU A 117 4.91 8.88 14.79
N ASP A 118 6.21 9.10 14.62
CA ASP A 118 6.76 10.41 14.32
C ASP A 118 6.76 10.62 12.79
N ILE A 119 5.92 11.53 12.30
CA ILE A 119 5.80 11.89 10.88
C ILE A 119 6.59 13.16 10.62
N LEU A 120 7.54 13.14 9.67
CA LEU A 120 8.45 14.27 9.41
C LEU A 120 7.67 15.55 9.08
N CYS A 121 8.00 16.63 9.79
CA CYS A 121 7.41 17.95 9.61
C CYS A 121 8.33 19.02 10.19
N SER A 122 8.81 19.93 9.35
CA SER A 122 9.73 20.99 9.76
C SER A 122 9.05 22.00 10.69
N ASP A 123 9.79 22.51 11.68
CA ASP A 123 9.37 23.59 12.57
C ASP A 123 8.69 24.74 11.79
N GLY A 124 7.56 25.25 12.28
CA GLY A 124 6.79 26.31 11.60
C GLY A 124 5.92 25.87 10.41
N SER A 125 6.00 24.61 9.96
CA SER A 125 5.17 24.09 8.85
C SER A 125 3.67 24.08 9.19
N ASN A 126 2.82 24.11 8.16
CA ASN A 126 1.39 23.90 8.32
C ASN A 126 1.09 22.41 8.54
N VAL A 127 0.45 22.10 9.67
CA VAL A 127 -0.10 20.77 9.97
C VAL A 127 -1.53 20.73 9.44
N LEU A 128 -1.83 19.72 8.62
CA LEU A 128 -3.05 19.63 7.83
C LEU A 128 -3.95 18.48 8.32
N ALA A 129 -5.24 18.56 7.99
CA ALA A 129 -6.21 17.51 8.29
C ALA A 129 -6.08 16.32 7.31
N PRO A 130 -5.84 15.08 7.79
CA PRO A 130 -5.65 13.92 6.92
C PRO A 130 -6.95 13.44 6.24
N PHE A 131 -8.07 13.75 6.87
CA PHE A 131 -9.47 13.54 6.47
C PHE A 131 -10.33 14.55 7.23
N ASP A 132 -11.66 14.50 7.12
CA ASP A 132 -12.55 15.41 7.87
C ASP A 132 -12.52 15.05 9.36
N VAL A 133 -12.10 16.00 10.21
CA VAL A 133 -11.86 15.77 11.65
C VAL A 133 -12.65 16.71 12.55
N GLN A 134 -13.25 16.14 13.59
CA GLN A 134 -13.76 16.85 14.75
C GLN A 134 -12.62 17.06 15.77
N LEU A 135 -12.50 18.28 16.28
CA LEU A 135 -11.51 18.65 17.28
C LEU A 135 -12.09 18.48 18.69
N ASN A 136 -11.39 17.73 19.53
CA ASN A 136 -11.86 17.32 20.87
C ASN A 136 -10.98 17.91 21.98
N GLY A 137 -10.68 19.20 21.89
CA GLY A 137 -9.92 19.95 22.90
C GLY A 137 -8.40 19.81 22.81
N LYS A 138 -7.71 20.84 23.31
CA LYS A 138 -6.24 20.87 23.47
C LYS A 138 -5.72 19.78 24.41
N LEU A 139 -4.45 19.43 24.27
CA LEU A 139 -3.69 18.64 25.24
C LEU A 139 -2.33 19.28 25.53
N THR A 140 -1.76 18.95 26.68
CA THR A 140 -0.32 19.08 26.95
C THR A 140 0.37 17.73 26.69
N VAL A 141 1.64 17.78 26.31
CA VAL A 141 2.47 16.61 25.97
C VAL A 141 3.29 16.14 27.17
N TYR A 142 3.73 17.09 28.00
CA TYR A 142 4.44 16.90 29.26
C TYR A 142 3.59 17.44 30.40
N ALA A 143 3.45 16.68 31.49
CA ALA A 143 2.81 17.15 32.72
C ALA A 143 3.68 18.23 33.38
N ASP A 144 4.95 17.90 33.61
CA ASP A 144 5.95 18.75 34.26
C ASP A 144 7.06 19.12 33.25
N PRO A 145 6.83 20.13 32.36
CA PRO A 145 7.81 20.52 31.36
C PRO A 145 8.99 21.26 31.98
N THR A 146 10.20 20.98 31.50
CA THR A 146 11.33 21.91 31.65
C THR A 146 11.07 23.23 30.90
N ASN A 147 11.76 24.31 31.26
CA ASN A 147 11.64 25.62 30.60
C ASN A 147 11.72 25.51 29.06
N ALA A 148 12.64 24.70 28.52
CA ALA A 148 12.73 24.44 27.08
C ALA A 148 11.49 23.69 26.54
N GLN A 149 11.05 22.62 27.20
CA GLN A 149 9.89 21.83 26.76
C GLN A 149 8.58 22.62 26.70
N THR A 150 8.44 23.73 27.45
CA THR A 150 7.28 24.62 27.34
C THR A 150 7.02 25.09 25.90
N ALA A 151 8.09 25.31 25.11
CA ALA A 151 8.01 25.77 23.72
C ALA A 151 7.30 24.78 22.77
N ILE A 152 7.23 23.49 23.15
CA ILE A 152 6.55 22.45 22.37
C ILE A 152 5.42 21.74 23.15
N ASN A 153 5.02 22.24 24.33
CA ASN A 153 4.07 21.56 25.21
C ASN A 153 2.59 21.74 24.83
N LYS A 154 2.26 21.64 23.53
CA LYS A 154 0.87 21.70 23.03
C LYS A 154 0.59 20.57 22.05
N GLY A 155 -0.69 20.26 21.91
CA GLY A 155 -1.24 19.40 20.88
C GLY A 155 -2.76 19.45 20.85
N ILE A 156 -3.36 18.57 20.04
CA ILE A 156 -4.81 18.51 19.82
C ILE A 156 -5.30 17.05 19.82
N ASN A 157 -6.47 16.80 20.42
CA ASN A 157 -7.18 15.53 20.30
C ASN A 157 -8.14 15.60 19.10
N LEU A 158 -8.18 14.54 18.28
CA LEU A 158 -8.91 14.49 17.02
C LEU A 158 -9.75 13.22 16.91
N ARG A 159 -10.88 13.32 16.20
CA ARG A 159 -11.72 12.19 15.79
C ARG A 159 -12.19 12.37 14.36
N GLY A 160 -12.31 11.29 13.60
CA GLY A 160 -12.78 11.29 12.21
C GLY A 160 -12.59 9.90 11.59
N GLU A 161 -13.42 9.54 10.60
CA GLU A 161 -13.38 8.22 9.96
C GLU A 161 -13.40 7.04 10.96
N GLY A 162 -14.15 7.16 12.04
CA GLY A 162 -14.20 6.17 13.14
C GLY A 162 -12.96 6.15 14.06
N LEU A 163 -11.86 6.80 13.69
CA LEU A 163 -10.62 6.85 14.46
C LEU A 163 -10.65 7.90 15.56
N CYS A 164 -9.85 7.68 16.61
CA CYS A 164 -9.53 8.64 17.66
C CYS A 164 -8.01 8.71 17.81
N PHE A 165 -7.44 9.88 17.60
CA PHE A 165 -5.99 10.09 17.63
C PHE A 165 -5.61 11.47 18.18
N LYS A 166 -4.32 11.68 18.36
CA LYS A 166 -3.72 12.87 18.97
C LYS A 166 -2.53 13.31 18.14
N LEU A 167 -2.40 14.61 17.92
CA LEU A 167 -1.19 15.20 17.35
C LEU A 167 -0.48 16.01 18.45
N PHE A 168 0.76 15.64 18.76
CA PHE A 168 1.62 16.37 19.69
C PHE A 168 2.56 17.30 18.92
N TYR A 169 3.07 18.33 19.60
CA TYR A 169 4.00 19.34 19.06
C TYR A 169 3.35 20.28 18.02
N VAL A 170 2.04 20.49 18.14
CA VAL A 170 1.25 21.34 17.22
C VAL A 170 0.57 22.46 18.01
N ASP A 171 0.66 23.69 17.50
CA ASP A 171 -0.16 24.82 17.95
C ASP A 171 -1.46 24.87 17.11
N PRO A 172 -2.62 24.47 17.63
CA PRO A 172 -3.83 24.35 16.83
C PRO A 172 -4.49 25.72 16.59
N VAL A 173 -5.01 25.95 15.38
CA VAL A 173 -5.66 27.24 15.02
C VAL A 173 -6.97 27.47 15.80
N GLN A 174 -7.63 26.38 16.18
CA GLN A 174 -8.81 26.33 17.04
C GLN A 174 -8.82 24.97 17.75
N THR A 175 -9.53 24.83 18.88
CA THR A 175 -9.48 23.59 19.70
C THR A 175 -10.77 22.78 19.72
N THR A 176 -11.82 23.28 19.07
CA THR A 176 -13.17 22.69 18.98
C THR A 176 -13.75 22.91 17.57
N GLY A 177 -14.84 22.21 17.25
CA GLY A 177 -15.49 22.27 15.93
C GLY A 177 -14.93 21.21 14.97
N THR A 178 -15.04 21.47 13.66
CA THR A 178 -14.67 20.52 12.59
C THR A 178 -13.77 21.20 11.57
N ILE A 179 -12.76 20.49 11.09
CA ILE A 179 -11.83 20.92 10.02
C ILE A 179 -11.87 19.87 8.90
N ARG A 180 -12.00 20.31 7.64
CA ARG A 180 -12.07 19.41 6.48
C ARG A 180 -10.70 18.95 6.01
N LYS A 181 -10.63 17.82 5.32
CA LYS A 181 -9.43 17.25 4.69
C LYS A 181 -8.61 18.31 3.96
N GLY A 182 -7.30 18.34 4.21
CA GLY A 182 -6.35 19.28 3.62
C GLY A 182 -6.34 20.70 4.21
N GLN A 183 -7.33 21.08 5.04
CA GLN A 183 -7.30 22.36 5.75
C GLN A 183 -6.29 22.33 6.91
N LYS A 184 -5.80 23.51 7.33
CA LYS A 184 -4.81 23.66 8.41
C LYS A 184 -5.44 23.39 9.78
N ILE A 185 -4.96 22.35 10.46
CA ILE A 185 -5.23 22.09 11.89
C ILE A 185 -4.41 23.05 12.77
N GLY A 186 -3.14 23.28 12.43
CA GLY A 186 -2.22 24.00 13.29
C GLY A 186 -0.85 24.26 12.67
N THR A 187 0.05 24.83 13.45
CA THR A 187 1.44 25.08 13.07
C THR A 187 2.36 24.14 13.87
N MET A 188 3.38 23.57 13.21
CA MET A 188 4.39 22.75 13.87
C MET A 188 5.22 23.62 14.84
N LEU A 189 5.33 23.19 16.10
CA LEU A 189 6.05 23.92 17.15
C LEU A 189 7.59 23.85 16.94
N PRO A 190 8.37 24.77 17.53
CA PRO A 190 9.81 24.89 17.27
C PRO A 190 10.65 23.79 17.96
N MET A 191 10.51 22.55 17.52
CA MET A 191 11.16 21.37 18.08
C MET A 191 12.70 21.46 18.13
N GLN A 192 13.35 22.13 17.17
CA GLN A 192 14.81 22.30 17.18
C GLN A 192 15.30 23.12 18.39
N THR A 193 14.45 23.97 19.00
CA THR A 193 14.82 24.72 20.22
C THR A 193 14.89 23.86 21.47
N VAL A 194 14.24 22.68 21.46
CA VAL A 194 14.15 21.76 22.61
C VAL A 194 15.03 20.54 22.40
N TYR A 195 15.08 20.04 21.17
CA TYR A 195 15.87 18.88 20.76
C TYR A 195 16.69 19.20 19.51
N PRO A 196 17.75 20.03 19.58
CA PRO A 196 18.57 20.38 18.42
C PRO A 196 19.08 19.14 17.68
N GLY A 197 19.02 19.14 16.35
CA GLY A 197 19.47 18.01 15.52
C GLY A 197 18.63 16.74 15.66
N ILE A 198 17.39 16.85 16.15
CA ILE A 198 16.35 15.83 15.92
C ILE A 198 15.82 15.98 14.49
N GLN A 199 15.26 14.92 13.92
CA GLN A 199 14.36 15.06 12.79
C GLN A 199 13.03 15.65 13.30
N SER A 200 12.71 16.91 12.94
CA SER A 200 11.45 17.54 13.35
C SER A 200 10.23 16.76 12.82
N HIS A 201 9.24 16.55 13.69
CA HIS A 201 8.11 15.67 13.40
C HIS A 201 6.85 16.06 14.17
N VAL A 202 5.68 15.83 13.56
CA VAL A 202 4.43 15.70 14.31
C VAL A 202 4.37 14.27 14.86
N HIS A 203 4.16 14.13 16.17
CA HIS A 203 3.96 12.82 16.77
C HIS A 203 2.47 12.47 16.76
N VAL A 204 2.12 11.39 16.06
CA VAL A 204 0.76 10.87 15.91
C VAL A 204 0.56 9.72 16.89
N GLN A 205 -0.41 9.84 17.80
CA GLN A 205 -0.71 8.79 18.78
C GLN A 205 -2.20 8.42 18.78
N MET A 206 -2.52 7.14 18.64
CA MET A 206 -3.90 6.67 18.79
C MET A 206 -4.39 6.88 20.24
N CYS A 207 -5.69 7.10 20.44
CA CYS A 207 -6.27 7.38 21.76
C CYS A 207 -6.11 6.21 22.76
N ASP A 208 -6.19 4.99 22.25
CA ASP A 208 -5.99 3.71 22.95
C ASP A 208 -4.51 3.29 23.07
N LYS A 209 -3.61 3.95 22.32
CA LYS A 209 -2.17 3.65 22.18
C LYS A 209 -1.88 2.39 21.33
N SER A 210 -2.79 2.03 20.42
CA SER A 210 -2.54 1.07 19.32
C SER A 210 -1.50 1.62 18.33
N ASP A 211 -1.01 0.76 17.43
CA ASP A 211 -0.06 1.15 16.38
C ASP A 211 -0.78 1.93 15.26
N PRO A 212 -0.46 3.21 15.02
CA PRO A 212 -1.07 3.98 13.93
C PRO A 212 -0.51 3.62 12.55
N THR A 213 0.59 2.85 12.46
CA THR A 213 1.31 2.57 11.20
C THR A 213 0.46 2.00 10.06
N PRO A 214 -0.58 1.15 10.27
CA PRO A 214 -1.46 0.67 9.19
C PRO A 214 -2.31 1.76 8.48
N HIS A 215 -2.25 3.01 8.95
CA HIS A 215 -2.95 4.16 8.38
C HIS A 215 -2.04 5.09 7.54
N PHE A 216 -0.79 4.70 7.27
CA PHE A 216 0.26 5.51 6.63
C PHE A 216 1.07 4.72 5.59
#